data_AF-A0A0V0Y299-F1
#
_entry.id   AF-A0A0V0Y299-F1
#
_cell.length_a   1.000
_cell.length_b   1.000
_cell.length_c   1.000
_cell.angle_alpha   90.00
_cell.angle_beta   90.00
_cell.angle_gamma   90.00
#
_symmetry.space_group_name_H-M   'P 1'
#
loop_
_entity.id
_entity.type
_entity.pdbx_description
1 polymer ?
#
loop_
_entity_poly.entity_id
_entity_poly.type
_entity_poly.pdbx_seq_one_letter_code
_entity_poly.pdbx_strand_id
1 'polypeptide(L)'
;LMSMTNSARTSDDDLHFRIAAFDPYDKGSWYFGDISREESNKILLKEHDDGVFLVRDSTTRPGSLVLCVRESGKESSVSQYIIQVQRDEDGNLLSYKIGQQTFADMPSLLNFYKLHYLETSPLVRPAPRDVYKVRAKFDFQGQEEDDLPFKRGEALWVIRKDANSMWWMARNSIGQTGYIPANYVEESDEEKSKRNSENSGGSACEISEVSVSPTSYTKQRAANLTSQRKLPAYVRVKQARIPNAYDKSALRLQVGDRVKVLKMHPSGTWEGELNGRVGHFPFTYVEFEDTDDKETPANQ
;
A
#
# COMPACT_ATOMS: atom_id res chain seq x y z
N LEU A 1 13.19 -74.84 3.31
CA LEU A 1 12.56 -74.14 2.17
C LEU A 1 13.12 -72.74 2.12
N MET A 2 14.03 -72.53 1.17
CA MET A 2 14.77 -71.30 0.92
C MET A 2 13.94 -70.31 0.09
N SER A 3 14.31 -69.04 0.25
CA SER A 3 14.57 -68.04 -0.80
C SER A 3 13.59 -66.89 -1.00
N MET A 4 14.25 -65.72 -1.05
CA MET A 4 13.83 -64.39 -1.47
C MET A 4 13.21 -64.39 -2.87
N THR A 5 12.36 -63.39 -3.18
CA THR A 5 12.59 -62.50 -4.32
C THR A 5 11.73 -61.24 -4.27
N ASN A 6 12.42 -60.17 -4.63
CA ASN A 6 12.08 -58.76 -4.81
C ASN A 6 11.10 -58.56 -5.99
N SER A 7 10.29 -57.51 -5.99
CA SER A 7 10.24 -56.61 -7.16
C SER A 7 9.46 -55.33 -6.85
N ALA A 8 10.20 -54.23 -6.88
CA ALA A 8 9.70 -52.87 -7.03
C ALA A 8 8.74 -52.74 -8.23
N ARG A 9 7.73 -51.87 -8.08
CA ARG A 9 7.07 -51.18 -9.17
C ARG A 9 7.06 -49.69 -8.83
N THR A 10 8.10 -49.01 -9.28
CA THR A 10 8.10 -47.57 -9.54
C THR A 10 7.21 -47.32 -10.75
N SER A 11 6.30 -46.35 -10.63
CA SER A 11 5.59 -45.72 -11.74
C SER A 11 5.68 -44.22 -11.44
N ASP A 12 6.84 -43.61 -11.69
CA ASP A 12 7.14 -42.77 -12.87
C ASP A 12 6.20 -41.59 -13.16
N ASP A 13 5.15 -41.36 -12.36
CA ASP A 13 4.25 -40.21 -12.50
C ASP A 13 4.52 -39.06 -11.49
N ASP A 14 5.34 -39.29 -10.46
CA ASP A 14 5.70 -38.27 -9.45
C ASP A 14 6.87 -37.37 -9.85
N LEU A 15 7.44 -37.59 -11.04
CA LEU A 15 8.49 -36.74 -11.62
C LEU A 15 7.92 -35.80 -12.68
N HIS A 16 6.69 -35.32 -12.50
CA HIS A 16 6.34 -34.01 -13.03
C HIS A 16 7.25 -33.03 -12.30
N PHE A 17 8.38 -32.69 -12.94
CA PHE A 17 9.18 -31.50 -12.66
C PHE A 17 8.20 -30.43 -12.20
N ARG A 18 8.25 -30.08 -10.90
CA ARG A 18 7.65 -28.85 -10.41
C ARG A 18 8.46 -27.74 -11.06
N ILE A 19 8.23 -27.50 -12.36
CA ILE A 19 8.81 -26.39 -13.09
C ILE A 19 8.38 -25.18 -12.27
N ALA A 20 9.36 -24.45 -11.78
CA ALA A 20 9.09 -23.28 -10.96
C ALA A 20 8.21 -22.31 -11.76
N ALA A 21 6.93 -22.28 -11.39
CA ALA A 21 5.85 -21.69 -12.16
C ALA A 21 5.69 -20.21 -11.79
N PHE A 22 6.78 -19.45 -11.94
CA PHE A 22 6.77 -18.02 -11.67
C PHE A 22 7.70 -17.25 -12.60
N ASP A 23 7.30 -16.03 -12.91
CA ASP A 23 8.11 -15.08 -13.65
C ASP A 23 9.02 -14.29 -12.69
N PRO A 24 10.36 -14.45 -12.74
CA PRO A 24 11.28 -13.68 -11.91
C PRO A 24 11.24 -12.17 -12.19
N TYR A 25 10.81 -11.75 -13.39
CA TYR A 25 10.74 -10.34 -13.77
C TYR A 25 9.49 -9.64 -13.24
N ASP A 26 8.43 -10.39 -12.92
CA ASP A 26 7.24 -9.85 -12.26
C ASP A 26 7.50 -9.61 -10.77
N LYS A 27 8.17 -8.49 -10.46
CA LYS A 27 8.39 -8.03 -9.09
C LYS A 27 7.09 -7.94 -8.29
N GLY A 28 5.96 -7.66 -8.95
CA GLY A 28 4.64 -7.61 -8.33
C GLY A 28 4.13 -8.96 -7.83
N SER A 29 4.66 -10.09 -8.32
CA SER A 29 4.26 -11.42 -7.85
C SER A 29 4.97 -11.83 -6.55
N TRP A 30 6.28 -11.55 -6.43
CA TRP A 30 7.12 -12.12 -5.39
C TRP A 30 7.64 -11.12 -4.35
N TYR A 31 7.61 -9.80 -4.63
CA TYR A 31 8.14 -8.78 -3.72
C TYR A 31 7.05 -8.16 -2.84
N PHE A 32 7.09 -8.48 -1.56
CA PHE A 32 6.18 -8.06 -0.50
C PHE A 32 6.61 -6.77 0.20
N GLY A 33 7.79 -6.20 -0.12
CA GLY A 33 8.31 -4.94 0.45
C GLY A 33 8.32 -4.93 1.97
N ASP A 34 7.93 -3.82 2.58
CA ASP A 34 7.93 -3.66 4.03
C ASP A 34 6.80 -4.45 4.69
N ILE A 35 7.04 -5.75 4.89
CA ILE A 35 6.23 -6.62 5.74
C ILE A 35 7.08 -7.14 6.88
N SER A 36 6.45 -7.35 8.04
CA SER A 36 7.13 -7.85 9.23
C SER A 36 7.56 -9.32 9.07
N ARG A 37 8.48 -9.75 9.94
CA ARG A 37 8.91 -11.16 9.99
C ARG A 37 7.72 -12.07 10.32
N GLU A 38 6.89 -11.64 11.24
CA GLU A 38 5.72 -12.36 11.74
C GLU A 38 4.65 -12.51 10.65
N GLU A 39 4.38 -11.45 9.88
CA GLU A 39 3.47 -11.50 8.74
C GLU A 39 3.98 -12.41 7.63
N SER A 40 5.28 -12.31 7.29
CA SER A 40 5.87 -13.20 6.27
C SER A 40 5.75 -14.67 6.65
N ASN A 41 6.00 -15.00 7.92
CA ASN A 41 5.80 -16.35 8.43
C ASN A 41 4.33 -16.74 8.38
N LYS A 42 3.41 -15.87 8.81
CA LYS A 42 1.97 -16.15 8.77
C LYS A 42 1.47 -16.46 7.36
N ILE A 43 1.94 -15.73 6.34
CA ILE A 43 1.56 -15.96 4.94
C ILE A 43 2.06 -17.34 4.49
N LEU A 44 3.35 -17.63 4.72
CA LEU A 44 3.95 -18.89 4.27
C LEU A 44 3.42 -20.11 5.04
N LEU A 45 3.08 -19.96 6.33
CA LEU A 45 2.54 -21.05 7.15
C LEU A 45 1.10 -21.43 6.79
N LYS A 46 0.35 -20.58 6.06
CA LYS A 46 -0.94 -20.97 5.47
C LYS A 46 -0.76 -21.97 4.32
N GLU A 47 0.43 -22.01 3.71
CA GLU A 47 0.73 -22.85 2.56
C GLU A 47 1.22 -24.23 3.01
N HIS A 48 0.76 -25.25 2.30
CA HIS A 48 1.14 -26.64 2.54
C HIS A 48 2.30 -27.12 1.65
N ASP A 49 2.60 -26.38 0.59
CA ASP A 49 3.64 -26.71 -0.38
C ASP A 49 5.02 -26.21 0.06
N ASP A 50 6.03 -27.08 -0.05
CA ASP A 50 7.43 -26.65 0.05
C ASP A 50 7.90 -25.92 -1.22
N GLY A 51 8.84 -24.99 -1.04
CA GLY A 51 9.38 -24.15 -2.10
C GLY A 51 8.53 -22.92 -2.41
N VAL A 52 7.47 -22.67 -1.63
CA VAL A 52 6.71 -21.42 -1.69
C VAL A 52 7.51 -20.31 -1.03
N PHE A 53 7.64 -19.16 -1.69
CA PHE A 53 8.53 -18.11 -1.22
C PHE A 53 7.97 -16.70 -1.37
N LEU A 54 8.56 -15.75 -0.66
CA LEU A 54 8.36 -14.33 -0.87
C LEU A 54 9.63 -13.54 -0.55
N VAL A 55 9.78 -12.36 -1.14
CA VAL A 55 10.87 -11.43 -0.82
C VAL A 55 10.31 -10.21 -0.12
N ARG A 56 10.90 -9.82 1.00
CA ARG A 56 10.52 -8.63 1.77
C ARG A 56 11.72 -7.75 2.06
N ASP A 57 11.45 -6.55 2.55
CA ASP A 57 12.49 -5.67 3.06
C ASP A 57 13.01 -6.18 4.41
N SER A 58 14.30 -5.98 4.65
CA SER A 58 14.96 -6.43 5.87
C SER A 58 14.76 -5.41 7.00
N THR A 59 13.95 -5.79 7.99
CA THR A 59 13.72 -4.98 9.20
C THR A 59 14.96 -4.86 10.09
N THR A 60 15.87 -5.84 10.05
CA THR A 60 17.08 -5.86 10.88
C THR A 60 18.30 -5.23 10.19
N ARG A 61 18.28 -5.11 8.87
CA ARG A 61 19.40 -4.58 8.07
C ARG A 61 18.88 -3.62 6.99
N PRO A 62 18.88 -2.30 7.24
CA PRO A 62 18.41 -1.31 6.27
C PRO A 62 19.10 -1.48 4.92
N GLY A 63 18.33 -1.39 3.83
CA GLY A 63 18.83 -1.54 2.46
C GLY A 63 19.10 -2.99 2.02
N SER A 64 18.92 -4.00 2.89
CA SER A 64 18.95 -5.41 2.51
C SER A 64 17.54 -5.96 2.27
N LEU A 65 17.45 -7.07 1.54
CA LEU A 65 16.22 -7.82 1.32
C LEU A 65 16.28 -9.16 2.08
N VAL A 66 15.13 -9.78 2.32
CA VAL A 66 15.03 -11.12 2.92
C VAL A 66 14.16 -12.00 2.02
N LEU A 67 14.73 -13.11 1.55
CA LEU A 67 14.02 -14.20 0.89
C LEU A 67 13.49 -15.15 1.96
N CYS A 68 12.17 -15.24 2.10
CA CYS A 68 11.49 -16.13 3.01
C CYS A 68 10.94 -17.33 2.22
N VAL A 69 11.24 -18.56 2.65
CA VAL A 69 10.87 -19.79 1.95
C VAL A 69 10.23 -20.77 2.91
N ARG A 70 9.11 -21.38 2.51
CA ARG A 70 8.45 -22.48 3.22
C ARG A 70 9.23 -23.77 2.97
N GLU A 71 9.74 -24.35 4.05
CA GLU A 71 10.52 -25.60 4.03
C GLU A 71 10.08 -26.49 5.21
N SER A 72 9.54 -27.67 4.93
CA SER A 72 9.01 -28.60 5.93
C SER A 72 10.06 -29.38 6.73
N GLY A 73 11.35 -29.27 6.39
CA GLY A 73 12.43 -30.10 6.93
C GLY A 73 12.96 -29.73 8.33
N LYS A 74 12.40 -28.73 9.04
CA LYS A 74 12.93 -28.23 10.33
C LYS A 74 11.85 -27.84 11.35
N GLU A 75 12.27 -27.66 12.61
CA GLU A 75 11.46 -27.09 13.72
C GLU A 75 10.81 -25.74 13.37
N SER A 76 11.45 -24.97 12.49
CA SER A 76 10.85 -23.79 11.85
C SER A 76 10.46 -24.14 10.43
N SER A 77 9.17 -24.16 10.16
CA SER A 77 8.59 -24.40 8.83
C SER A 77 8.94 -23.32 7.79
N VAL A 78 9.56 -22.21 8.20
CA VAL A 78 9.94 -21.09 7.34
C VAL A 78 11.43 -20.76 7.54
N SER A 79 12.18 -20.78 6.44
CA SER A 79 13.58 -20.37 6.34
C SER A 79 13.69 -18.94 5.83
N GLN A 80 14.64 -18.17 6.36
CA GLN A 80 14.85 -16.76 6.00
C GLN A 80 16.30 -16.51 5.60
N TYR A 81 16.51 -16.17 4.32
CA TYR A 81 17.82 -15.90 3.75
C TYR A 81 17.97 -14.41 3.49
N ILE A 82 19.03 -13.80 4.01
CA ILE A 82 19.23 -12.37 3.80
C ILE A 82 20.00 -12.14 2.50
N ILE A 83 19.44 -11.29 1.65
CA ILE A 83 20.02 -10.81 0.40
C ILE A 83 20.62 -9.43 0.64
N GLN A 84 21.93 -9.33 0.53
CA GLN A 84 22.66 -8.06 0.61
C GLN A 84 22.61 -7.38 -0.75
N VAL A 85 22.10 -6.16 -0.78
CA VAL A 85 22.14 -5.31 -1.97
C VAL A 85 23.46 -4.55 -1.97
N GLN A 86 24.36 -4.89 -2.89
CA GLN A 86 25.63 -4.20 -3.04
C GLN A 86 25.44 -2.98 -3.93
N ARG A 87 25.89 -1.83 -3.46
CA ARG A 87 25.87 -0.56 -4.19
C ARG A 87 27.28 0.01 -4.25
N ASP A 88 27.58 0.77 -5.30
CA ASP A 88 28.83 1.52 -5.42
C ASP A 88 28.82 2.77 -4.53
N GLU A 89 29.92 3.53 -4.57
CA GLU A 89 30.07 4.80 -3.83
C GLU A 89 29.06 5.87 -4.30
N ASP A 90 28.57 5.75 -5.53
CA ASP A 90 27.57 6.65 -6.14
C ASP A 90 26.12 6.21 -5.86
N GLY A 91 25.91 5.09 -5.17
CA GLY A 91 24.59 4.54 -4.83
C GLY A 91 23.93 3.70 -5.93
N ASN A 92 24.60 3.49 -7.06
CA ASN A 92 24.15 2.61 -8.13
C ASN A 92 24.20 1.15 -7.66
N LEU A 93 23.24 0.38 -8.14
CA LEU A 93 23.15 -1.05 -7.84
C LEU A 93 24.27 -1.81 -8.57
N LEU A 94 25.10 -2.52 -7.81
CA LEU A 94 26.16 -3.38 -8.35
C LEU A 94 25.72 -4.83 -8.48
N SER A 95 25.21 -5.41 -7.39
CA SER A 95 24.86 -6.83 -7.36
C SER A 95 23.99 -7.19 -6.15
N TYR A 96 23.44 -8.41 -6.16
CA TYR A 96 22.74 -9.03 -5.04
C TYR A 96 23.53 -10.23 -4.54
N LYS A 97 23.81 -10.27 -3.24
CA LYS A 97 24.55 -11.36 -2.61
C LYS A 97 23.67 -12.11 -1.60
N ILE A 98 23.60 -13.43 -1.73
CA ILE A 98 22.88 -14.33 -0.81
C ILE A 98 23.81 -15.46 -0.40
N GLY A 99 24.12 -15.53 0.90
CA GLY A 99 25.15 -16.43 1.42
C GLY A 99 26.51 -16.15 0.77
N GLN A 100 27.03 -17.13 0.03
CA GLN A 100 28.30 -17.03 -0.72
C GLN A 100 28.11 -16.71 -2.21
N GLN A 101 26.88 -16.71 -2.70
CA GLN A 101 26.58 -16.49 -4.12
C GLN A 101 26.29 -15.01 -4.39
N THR A 102 26.74 -14.53 -5.55
CA THR A 102 26.54 -13.15 -6.02
C THR A 102 25.90 -13.17 -7.40
N PHE A 103 24.91 -12.32 -7.60
CA PHE A 103 24.09 -12.23 -8.81
C PHE A 103 24.03 -10.78 -9.30
N ALA A 104 23.98 -10.57 -10.61
CA ALA A 104 23.89 -9.23 -11.19
C ALA A 104 22.56 -8.54 -10.82
N ASP A 105 21.45 -9.28 -10.85
CA ASP A 105 20.10 -8.78 -10.57
C ASP A 105 19.23 -9.78 -9.80
N MET A 106 18.09 -9.31 -9.30
CA MET A 106 17.12 -10.15 -8.58
C MET A 106 16.53 -11.27 -9.44
N PRO A 107 16.11 -11.03 -10.70
CA PRO A 107 15.62 -12.10 -11.57
C PRO A 107 16.62 -13.26 -11.73
N SER A 108 17.90 -12.96 -11.92
CA SER A 108 18.98 -13.95 -12.07
C SER A 108 19.16 -14.78 -10.79
N LEU A 109 19.12 -14.13 -9.63
CA LEU A 109 19.14 -14.81 -8.32
C LEU A 109 17.96 -15.77 -8.19
N LEU A 110 16.74 -15.29 -8.42
CA LEU A 110 15.54 -16.12 -8.30
C LEU A 110 15.54 -17.28 -9.31
N ASN A 111 15.99 -17.02 -10.54
CA ASN A 111 16.08 -18.02 -11.59
C ASN A 111 17.10 -19.12 -11.27
N PHE A 112 18.23 -18.77 -10.66
CA PHE A 112 19.20 -19.74 -10.18
C PHE A 112 18.58 -20.68 -9.15
N TYR A 113 17.90 -20.14 -8.14
CA TYR A 113 17.26 -20.95 -7.10
C TYR A 113 15.98 -21.66 -7.52
N LYS A 114 15.54 -21.55 -8.78
CA LYS A 114 14.51 -22.45 -9.35
C LYS A 114 15.00 -23.90 -9.47
N LEU A 115 16.31 -24.07 -9.70
CA LEU A 115 16.94 -25.38 -9.90
C LEU A 115 17.97 -25.72 -8.81
N HIS A 116 18.40 -24.72 -8.04
CA HIS A 116 19.34 -24.91 -6.95
C HIS A 116 18.62 -24.88 -5.60
N TYR A 117 18.95 -25.86 -4.76
CA TYR A 117 18.39 -25.98 -3.42
C TYR A 117 18.98 -24.89 -2.54
N LEU A 118 18.12 -24.20 -1.78
CA LEU A 118 18.56 -23.27 -0.76
C LEU A 118 19.04 -24.02 0.48
N GLU A 119 18.15 -24.80 1.08
CA GLU A 119 18.50 -25.72 2.15
C GLU A 119 17.89 -27.10 1.92
N THR A 120 16.57 -27.18 1.80
CA THR A 120 15.87 -28.46 1.55
C THR A 120 14.96 -28.42 0.32
N SER A 121 14.64 -27.23 -0.19
CA SER A 121 13.82 -27.09 -1.40
C SER A 121 14.36 -26.00 -2.35
N PRO A 122 14.11 -26.15 -3.66
CA PRO A 122 14.23 -25.06 -4.63
C PRO A 122 13.01 -24.12 -4.56
N LEU A 123 13.11 -22.95 -5.19
CA LEU A 123 12.00 -22.03 -5.37
C LEU A 123 11.01 -22.57 -6.39
N VAL A 124 9.76 -22.79 -5.97
CA VAL A 124 8.70 -23.36 -6.82
C VAL A 124 7.73 -22.30 -7.29
N ARG A 125 7.21 -21.47 -6.37
CA ARG A 125 6.25 -20.40 -6.70
C ARG A 125 6.25 -19.29 -5.64
N PRO A 126 5.89 -18.05 -5.99
CA PRO A 126 5.66 -17.01 -5.01
C PRO A 126 4.47 -17.37 -4.12
N ALA A 127 4.51 -16.90 -2.87
CA ALA A 127 3.41 -16.99 -1.95
C ALA A 127 2.22 -16.21 -2.50
N PRO A 128 0.99 -16.72 -2.32
CA PRO A 128 -0.18 -15.97 -2.74
C PRO A 128 -0.25 -14.67 -1.94
N ARG A 129 -0.50 -13.58 -2.66
CA ARG A 129 -0.89 -12.32 -2.03
C ARG A 129 -2.38 -12.41 -1.75
N ASP A 130 -2.78 -12.07 -0.53
CA ASP A 130 -4.18 -11.80 -0.21
C ASP A 130 -4.56 -10.51 -0.99
N VAL A 131 -4.97 -10.68 -2.25
CA VAL A 131 -5.33 -9.58 -3.14
C VAL A 131 -6.82 -9.33 -3.00
N TYR A 132 -7.21 -8.19 -2.42
CA TYR A 132 -8.62 -7.86 -2.25
C TYR A 132 -9.17 -7.27 -3.55
N LYS A 133 -10.16 -7.94 -4.14
CA LYS A 133 -10.89 -7.40 -5.29
C LYS A 133 -11.84 -6.30 -4.80
N VAL A 134 -11.60 -5.09 -5.28
CA VAL A 134 -12.41 -3.92 -4.96
C VAL A 134 -13.04 -3.34 -6.23
N ARG A 135 -14.17 -2.68 -6.10
CA ARG A 135 -14.87 -1.99 -7.18
C ARG A 135 -14.80 -0.49 -6.95
N ALA A 136 -14.42 0.27 -7.98
CA ALA A 136 -14.41 1.71 -7.94
C ALA A 136 -15.83 2.29 -7.84
N LYS A 137 -16.08 3.15 -6.85
CA LYS A 137 -17.34 3.88 -6.68
C LYS A 137 -17.35 5.20 -7.45
N PHE A 138 -16.18 5.78 -7.68
CA PHE A 138 -16.00 7.07 -8.35
C PHE A 138 -14.87 7.01 -9.37
N ASP A 139 -14.83 7.99 -10.27
CA ASP A 139 -13.70 8.19 -11.18
C ASP A 139 -12.52 8.79 -10.42
N PHE A 140 -11.31 8.36 -10.75
CA PHE A 140 -10.07 8.91 -10.23
C PHE A 140 -9.07 9.08 -11.38
N GLN A 141 -8.59 10.30 -11.58
CA GLN A 141 -7.71 10.62 -12.71
C GLN A 141 -6.22 10.48 -12.39
N GLY A 142 -5.87 10.25 -11.12
CA GLY A 142 -4.49 10.43 -10.64
C GLY A 142 -4.12 11.90 -10.54
N GLN A 143 -3.33 12.26 -9.53
CA GLN A 143 -2.72 13.58 -9.39
C GLN A 143 -1.20 13.48 -9.47
N GLU A 144 -0.63 12.36 -9.04
CA GLU A 144 0.79 12.07 -9.04
C GLU A 144 1.14 10.96 -10.05
N GLU A 145 2.42 10.82 -10.40
CA GLU A 145 2.90 9.81 -11.35
C GLU A 145 2.74 8.38 -10.81
N ASP A 146 2.79 8.22 -9.49
CA ASP A 146 2.62 6.93 -8.80
C ASP A 146 1.14 6.56 -8.54
N ASP A 147 0.20 7.44 -8.91
CA ASP A 147 -1.22 7.16 -8.77
C ASP A 147 -1.71 6.21 -9.86
N LEU A 148 -2.69 5.37 -9.53
CA LEU A 148 -3.36 4.52 -10.50
C LEU A 148 -4.71 5.14 -10.88
N PRO A 149 -4.88 5.74 -12.06
CA PRO A 149 -6.17 6.24 -12.52
C PRO A 149 -7.15 5.08 -12.76
N PHE A 150 -8.42 5.30 -12.44
CA PHE A 150 -9.49 4.32 -12.66
C PHE A 150 -10.84 4.99 -12.89
N LYS A 151 -11.79 4.25 -13.46
CA LYS A 151 -13.17 4.70 -13.70
C LYS A 151 -14.16 4.09 -12.72
N ARG A 152 -15.25 4.80 -12.44
CA ARG A 152 -16.37 4.26 -11.66
C ARG A 152 -16.82 2.92 -12.26
N GLY A 153 -16.96 1.92 -11.41
CA GLY A 153 -17.34 0.56 -11.77
C GLY A 153 -16.16 -0.36 -12.11
N GLU A 154 -14.94 0.16 -12.26
CA GLU A 154 -13.76 -0.63 -12.58
C GLU A 154 -13.37 -1.56 -11.42
N ALA A 155 -12.99 -2.79 -11.77
CA ALA A 155 -12.48 -3.77 -10.81
C ALA A 155 -10.97 -3.58 -10.64
N LEU A 156 -10.55 -3.43 -9.39
CA LEU A 156 -9.16 -3.24 -8.99
C LEU A 156 -8.76 -4.31 -7.98
N TRP A 157 -7.48 -4.58 -7.89
CA TRP A 157 -6.90 -5.62 -7.04
C TRP A 157 -5.93 -4.98 -6.06
N VAL A 158 -6.33 -4.87 -4.80
CA VAL A 158 -5.52 -4.27 -3.75
C VAL A 158 -4.41 -5.24 -3.35
N ILE A 159 -3.17 -4.83 -3.56
CA ILE A 159 -1.95 -5.61 -3.33
C ILE A 159 -1.32 -5.27 -1.97
N ARG A 160 -1.48 -4.03 -1.51
CA ARG A 160 -1.09 -3.60 -0.16
C ARG A 160 -2.18 -2.75 0.46
N LYS A 161 -2.57 -3.13 1.67
CA LYS A 161 -3.60 -2.48 2.47
C LYS A 161 -3.05 -2.22 3.86
N ASP A 162 -2.49 -1.05 4.07
CA ASP A 162 -2.11 -0.62 5.42
C ASP A 162 -3.37 -0.17 6.16
N ALA A 163 -3.68 -0.80 7.29
CA ALA A 163 -4.91 -0.52 8.05
C ALA A 163 -5.03 0.96 8.51
N ASN A 164 -3.88 1.65 8.61
CA ASN A 164 -3.78 3.04 9.04
C ASN A 164 -3.62 4.01 7.85
N SER A 165 -3.54 3.50 6.62
CA SER A 165 -3.41 4.31 5.40
C SER A 165 -4.77 4.44 4.69
N MET A 166 -5.06 5.65 4.22
CA MET A 166 -6.22 5.93 3.36
C MET A 166 -5.90 5.71 1.86
N TRP A 167 -4.69 5.27 1.55
CA TRP A 167 -4.23 4.95 0.20
C TRP A 167 -3.71 3.53 0.17
N TRP A 168 -4.21 2.77 -0.81
CA TRP A 168 -3.83 1.38 -1.00
C TRP A 168 -3.07 1.25 -2.30
N MET A 169 -2.08 0.36 -2.33
CA MET A 169 -1.44 0.00 -3.58
C MET A 169 -2.32 -1.03 -4.28
N ALA A 170 -2.79 -0.73 -5.48
CA ALA A 170 -3.61 -1.64 -6.27
C ALA A 170 -3.03 -1.86 -7.67
N ARG A 171 -3.55 -2.88 -8.35
CA ARG A 171 -3.40 -3.05 -9.80
C ARG A 171 -4.73 -3.03 -10.52
N ASN A 172 -4.74 -2.54 -11.74
CA ASN A 172 -5.88 -2.67 -12.65
C ASN A 172 -5.81 -3.99 -13.45
N SER A 173 -6.81 -4.22 -14.31
CA SER A 173 -6.91 -5.42 -15.15
C SER A 173 -5.79 -5.55 -16.19
N ILE A 174 -5.14 -4.44 -16.54
CA ILE A 174 -4.04 -4.34 -17.51
C ILE A 174 -2.69 -4.61 -16.82
N GLY A 175 -2.67 -4.74 -15.49
CA GLY A 175 -1.47 -5.00 -14.69
C GLY A 175 -0.71 -3.75 -14.27
N GLN A 176 -1.21 -2.54 -14.57
CA GLN A 176 -0.63 -1.31 -14.06
C GLN A 176 -0.86 -1.22 -12.56
N THR A 177 0.18 -0.88 -11.82
CA THR A 177 0.16 -0.72 -10.37
C THR A 177 0.31 0.73 -9.98
N GLY A 178 -0.39 1.16 -8.94
CA GLY A 178 -0.22 2.48 -8.35
C GLY A 178 -1.14 2.67 -7.14
N TYR A 179 -1.05 3.85 -6.55
CA TYR A 179 -1.83 4.17 -5.37
C TYR A 179 -3.27 4.56 -5.73
N ILE A 180 -4.21 4.06 -4.92
CA ILE A 180 -5.63 4.36 -5.02
C ILE A 180 -6.18 4.81 -3.66
N PRO A 181 -7.10 5.78 -3.63
CA PRO A 181 -7.74 6.20 -2.40
C PRO A 181 -8.78 5.15 -1.93
N ALA A 182 -8.64 4.67 -0.70
CA ALA A 182 -9.47 3.63 -0.10
C ALA A 182 -10.97 3.98 -0.09
N ASN A 183 -11.30 5.25 0.09
CA ASN A 183 -12.68 5.74 0.10
C ASN A 183 -13.35 5.77 -1.28
N TYR A 184 -12.57 5.65 -2.36
CA TYR A 184 -13.08 5.62 -3.74
C TYR A 184 -13.42 4.21 -4.21
N VAL A 185 -13.11 3.21 -3.39
CA VAL A 185 -13.34 1.80 -3.71
C VAL A 185 -14.21 1.13 -2.65
N GLU A 186 -14.76 -0.02 -3.00
CA GLU A 186 -15.65 -0.85 -2.20
C GLU A 186 -15.19 -2.31 -2.32
N GLU A 187 -15.09 -3.03 -1.20
CA GLU A 187 -14.80 -4.46 -1.23
C GLU A 187 -15.94 -5.22 -1.92
N SER A 188 -15.61 -6.01 -2.95
CA SER A 188 -16.61 -6.80 -3.67
C SER A 188 -17.15 -7.91 -2.76
N ASP A 189 -18.47 -8.02 -2.61
CA ASP A 189 -19.15 -8.90 -1.65
C ASP A 189 -18.94 -10.42 -1.88
N GLU A 190 -18.21 -10.85 -2.92
CA GLU A 190 -17.97 -12.26 -3.24
C GLU A 190 -17.17 -13.02 -2.16
N GLU A 191 -16.49 -12.34 -1.22
CA GLU A 191 -15.78 -12.97 -0.09
C GLU A 191 -16.43 -12.79 1.29
N LYS A 192 -17.43 -11.92 1.44
CA LYS A 192 -18.11 -11.72 2.75
C LYS A 192 -18.98 -12.93 3.14
N SER A 193 -19.41 -13.71 2.15
CA SER A 193 -20.31 -14.86 2.31
C SER A 193 -19.66 -16.11 2.92
N LYS A 194 -18.32 -16.19 3.05
CA LYS A 194 -17.63 -17.33 3.70
C LYS A 194 -17.34 -17.11 5.20
N ARG A 195 -17.53 -15.90 5.73
CA ARG A 195 -17.21 -15.56 7.13
C ARG A 195 -18.41 -15.41 8.07
N ASN A 196 -19.64 -15.51 7.56
CA ASN A 196 -20.87 -15.14 8.29
C ASN A 196 -21.87 -16.29 8.54
N SER A 197 -21.45 -17.56 8.56
CA SER A 197 -22.25 -18.58 9.24
C SER A 197 -21.92 -18.50 10.73
N GLU A 198 -22.94 -18.32 11.56
CA GLU A 198 -22.87 -18.06 13.02
C GLU A 198 -22.61 -16.60 13.41
N ASN A 199 -23.56 -15.70 13.12
CA ASN A 199 -24.39 -15.13 14.20
C ASN A 199 -25.52 -14.27 13.60
N SER A 200 -26.75 -14.70 13.84
CA SER A 200 -27.98 -14.04 13.38
C SER A 200 -28.40 -12.92 14.32
N GLY A 201 -28.89 -11.80 13.77
CA GLY A 201 -29.64 -10.79 14.52
C GLY A 201 -29.62 -9.43 13.83
N GLY A 202 -30.62 -9.19 12.96
CA GLY A 202 -30.58 -8.10 11.98
C GLY A 202 -30.92 -6.69 12.48
N SER A 203 -30.69 -5.72 11.60
CA SER A 203 -31.64 -4.66 11.24
C SER A 203 -31.05 -3.83 10.10
N ALA A 204 -31.89 -3.57 9.10
CA ALA A 204 -31.60 -2.73 7.94
C ALA A 204 -31.39 -1.27 8.34
N CYS A 205 -30.57 -0.54 7.59
CA CYS A 205 -30.80 0.85 7.17
C CYS A 205 -29.76 1.26 6.12
N GLU A 206 -30.26 1.74 4.97
CA GLU A 206 -29.52 2.51 3.98
C GLU A 206 -28.92 3.77 4.61
N ILE A 207 -27.78 4.26 4.11
CA ILE A 207 -27.46 5.71 4.03
C ILE A 207 -26.32 5.94 3.03
N SER A 208 -26.56 6.92 2.17
CA SER A 208 -25.71 7.51 1.15
C SER A 208 -24.86 8.68 1.66
N GLU A 209 -23.68 8.80 1.04
CA GLU A 209 -22.94 10.02 0.64
C GLU A 209 -22.07 10.83 1.63
N VAL A 210 -20.78 10.43 1.59
CA VAL A 210 -19.56 11.22 1.32
C VAL A 210 -19.32 12.50 2.14
N SER A 211 -18.49 12.35 3.17
CA SER A 211 -17.64 13.39 3.76
C SER A 211 -16.16 13.07 3.49
N VAL A 212 -15.49 13.92 2.73
CA VAL A 212 -14.06 13.80 2.38
C VAL A 212 -13.21 14.34 3.54
N SER A 213 -12.32 13.48 4.07
CA SER A 213 -11.30 13.78 5.09
C SER A 213 -10.02 12.94 4.80
N PRO A 214 -8.84 13.19 5.40
CA PRO A 214 -7.67 13.80 4.77
C PRO A 214 -6.42 12.88 4.68
N THR A 215 -5.61 13.04 3.63
CA THR A 215 -4.38 12.26 3.36
C THR A 215 -3.19 12.66 4.24
N SER A 216 -2.27 11.74 4.54
CA SER A 216 -1.01 11.94 5.28
C SER A 216 -0.13 13.10 4.80
N TYR A 217 -0.09 13.38 3.49
CA TYR A 217 0.59 14.56 2.92
C TYR A 217 0.03 15.90 3.45
N THR A 218 -1.26 15.94 3.78
CA THR A 218 -1.89 17.13 4.35
C THR A 218 -1.54 17.35 5.82
N LYS A 219 -1.19 16.31 6.59
CA LYS A 219 -0.74 16.46 7.98
C LYS A 219 0.66 17.05 8.07
N GLN A 220 1.58 16.65 7.18
CA GLN A 220 2.94 17.22 7.13
C GLN A 220 2.93 18.70 6.69
N ARG A 221 2.13 19.03 5.67
CA ARG A 221 1.96 20.42 5.21
C ARG A 221 1.18 21.29 6.21
N ALA A 222 0.12 20.76 6.83
CA ALA A 222 -0.61 21.46 7.89
C ALA A 222 0.25 21.66 9.14
N ALA A 223 1.05 20.66 9.55
CA ALA A 223 2.00 20.77 10.65
C ALA A 223 3.07 21.85 10.37
N ASN A 224 3.67 21.84 9.17
CA ASN A 224 4.64 22.87 8.75
C ASN A 224 4.01 24.27 8.68
N LEU A 225 2.75 24.40 8.29
CA LEU A 225 2.02 25.68 8.27
C LEU A 225 1.62 26.16 9.67
N THR A 226 1.34 25.24 10.61
CA THR A 226 1.03 25.57 12.01
C THR A 226 2.25 25.95 12.85
N SER A 227 3.45 25.53 12.48
CA SER A 227 4.66 25.71 13.28
C SER A 227 5.34 27.09 13.15
N GLN A 228 4.91 27.95 12.20
CA GLN A 228 5.63 29.19 11.90
C GLN A 228 4.78 30.47 11.80
N ARG A 229 3.49 30.48 12.17
CA ARG A 229 2.63 31.67 11.95
C ARG A 229 1.80 32.06 13.19
N LYS A 230 1.80 33.35 13.53
CA LYS A 230 0.97 33.94 14.59
C LYS A 230 -0.50 34.01 14.14
N LEU A 231 -1.40 33.50 14.98
CA LEU A 231 -2.85 33.68 14.83
C LEU A 231 -3.28 35.06 15.38
N PRO A 232 -4.34 35.68 14.83
CA PRO A 232 -5.17 35.23 13.71
C PRO A 232 -4.51 35.49 12.35
N ALA A 233 -4.59 34.50 11.46
CA ALA A 233 -4.08 34.61 10.08
C ALA A 233 -5.25 34.77 9.09
N TYR A 234 -5.03 35.49 8.00
CA TYR A 234 -6.01 35.64 6.93
C TYR A 234 -5.68 34.70 5.76
N VAL A 235 -6.71 34.06 5.21
CA VAL A 235 -6.59 33.16 4.07
C VAL A 235 -7.59 33.55 2.99
N ARG A 236 -7.21 33.37 1.73
CA ARG A 236 -8.06 33.54 0.57
C ARG A 236 -8.57 32.18 0.09
N VAL A 237 -9.86 32.08 -0.20
CA VAL A 237 -10.47 30.84 -0.71
C VAL A 237 -10.09 30.65 -2.18
N LYS A 238 -9.52 29.50 -2.51
CA LYS A 238 -9.22 29.10 -3.90
C LYS A 238 -10.22 28.09 -4.47
N GLN A 239 -10.98 27.40 -3.62
CA GLN A 239 -11.98 26.43 -4.04
C GLN A 239 -13.31 26.65 -3.30
N ALA A 240 -14.40 26.82 -4.05
CA ALA A 240 -15.72 27.00 -3.48
C ALA A 240 -16.24 25.72 -2.83
N ARG A 241 -16.94 25.87 -1.71
CA ARG A 241 -17.59 24.78 -0.97
C ARG A 241 -18.94 25.25 -0.45
N ILE A 242 -19.98 24.49 -0.74
CA ILE A 242 -21.31 24.69 -0.16
C ILE A 242 -21.51 23.60 0.91
N PRO A 243 -21.61 23.97 2.19
CA PRO A 243 -21.98 23.07 3.27
C PRO A 243 -23.32 22.41 2.98
N ASN A 244 -23.48 21.18 3.44
CA ASN A 244 -24.77 20.51 3.40
C ASN A 244 -25.79 21.33 4.22
N ALA A 245 -27.06 21.39 3.79
CA ALA A 245 -28.10 22.23 4.39
C ALA A 245 -28.36 21.93 5.89
N TYR A 246 -28.00 20.72 6.34
CA TYR A 246 -28.12 20.27 7.73
C TYR A 246 -26.84 20.46 8.56
N ASP A 247 -25.71 20.79 7.93
CA ASP A 247 -24.43 21.02 8.61
C ASP A 247 -24.28 22.50 8.96
N LYS A 248 -24.73 22.86 10.16
CA LYS A 248 -24.61 24.22 10.68
C LYS A 248 -23.16 24.60 11.02
N SER A 249 -22.28 23.61 11.19
CA SER A 249 -20.90 23.74 11.67
C SER A 249 -19.86 23.95 10.57
N ALA A 250 -20.18 23.61 9.33
CA ALA A 250 -19.29 23.86 8.19
C ALA A 250 -19.50 25.26 7.61
N LEU A 251 -18.39 25.88 7.23
CA LEU A 251 -18.38 27.22 6.67
C LEU A 251 -18.56 27.18 5.15
N ARG A 252 -19.43 28.05 4.63
CA ARG A 252 -19.61 28.22 3.17
C ARG A 252 -18.49 29.06 2.61
N LEU A 253 -17.84 28.54 1.57
CA LEU A 253 -16.70 29.17 0.93
C LEU A 253 -17.04 29.48 -0.53
N GLN A 254 -16.76 30.70 -0.98
CA GLN A 254 -16.73 31.06 -2.40
C GLN A 254 -15.31 31.46 -2.79
N VAL A 255 -14.91 31.13 -4.02
CA VAL A 255 -13.58 31.49 -4.53
C VAL A 255 -13.40 33.00 -4.44
N GLY A 256 -12.29 33.44 -3.82
CA GLY A 256 -11.99 34.84 -3.56
C GLY A 256 -12.38 35.35 -2.18
N ASP A 257 -13.16 34.60 -1.38
CA ASP A 257 -13.53 35.00 -0.03
C ASP A 257 -12.30 35.09 0.89
N ARG A 258 -12.31 36.06 1.79
CA ARG A 258 -11.26 36.26 2.80
C ARG A 258 -11.71 35.74 4.15
N VAL A 259 -11.15 34.62 4.59
CA VAL A 259 -11.52 33.94 5.84
C VAL A 259 -10.48 34.25 6.91
N LYS A 260 -10.94 34.60 8.10
CA LYS A 260 -10.07 34.78 9.27
C LYS A 260 -9.90 33.44 9.98
N VAL A 261 -8.69 32.88 9.99
CA VAL A 261 -8.41 31.60 10.63
C VAL A 261 -8.30 31.80 12.15
N LEU A 262 -9.16 31.12 12.90
CA LEU A 262 -9.22 31.17 14.36
C LEU A 262 -8.45 30.00 14.99
N LYS A 263 -8.59 28.80 14.43
CA LYS A 263 -7.86 27.61 14.88
C LYS A 263 -7.40 26.76 13.70
N MET A 264 -6.17 26.28 13.77
CA MET A 264 -5.60 25.38 12.78
C MET A 264 -5.41 24.01 13.42
N HIS A 265 -6.15 22.99 12.97
CA HIS A 265 -5.91 21.63 13.43
C HIS A 265 -4.91 20.89 12.52
N PRO A 266 -3.97 20.13 13.11
CA PRO A 266 -3.04 19.27 12.36
C PRO A 266 -3.72 18.18 11.52
N SER A 267 -5.01 17.92 11.76
CA SER A 267 -5.83 17.01 10.97
C SER A 267 -6.20 17.54 9.58
N GLY A 268 -5.87 18.80 9.25
CA GLY A 268 -6.22 19.42 7.97
C GLY A 268 -7.62 20.03 7.91
N THR A 269 -8.32 20.11 9.04
CA THR A 269 -9.59 20.85 9.17
C THR A 269 -9.34 22.10 9.99
N TRP A 270 -9.53 23.28 9.41
CA TRP A 270 -9.33 24.56 10.09
C TRP A 270 -10.67 25.17 10.48
N GLU A 271 -10.66 25.95 11.55
CA GLU A 271 -11.78 26.73 12.02
C GLU A 271 -11.51 28.20 11.71
N GLY A 272 -12.46 28.86 11.07
CA GLY A 272 -12.34 30.27 10.79
C GLY A 272 -13.68 30.97 10.72
N GLU A 273 -13.61 32.27 10.57
CA GLU A 273 -14.72 33.20 10.57
C GLU A 273 -14.81 33.87 9.20
N LEU A 274 -16.00 33.85 8.61
CA LEU A 274 -16.32 34.54 7.36
C LEU A 274 -17.70 35.18 7.52
N ASN A 275 -17.80 36.48 7.26
CA ASN A 275 -19.06 37.24 7.33
C ASN A 275 -19.83 37.03 8.65
N GLY A 276 -19.12 36.97 9.78
CA GLY A 276 -19.69 36.78 11.12
C GLY A 276 -20.15 35.34 11.43
N ARG A 277 -19.95 34.38 10.51
CA ARG A 277 -20.21 32.96 10.73
C ARG A 277 -18.90 32.23 10.99
N VAL A 278 -18.85 31.50 12.09
CA VAL A 278 -17.73 30.61 12.43
C VAL A 278 -18.07 29.20 11.96
N GLY A 279 -17.09 28.51 11.38
CA GLY A 279 -17.25 27.12 11.00
C GLY A 279 -15.96 26.47 10.52
N HIS A 280 -16.06 25.18 10.27
CA HIS A 280 -14.94 24.36 9.87
C HIS A 280 -14.83 24.24 8.35
N PHE A 281 -13.60 24.28 7.85
CA PHE A 281 -13.30 24.07 6.44
C PHE A 281 -11.96 23.37 6.24
N PRO A 282 -11.77 22.64 5.13
CA PRO A 282 -10.51 22.00 4.82
C PRO A 282 -9.50 23.06 4.40
N PHE A 283 -8.28 23.00 4.92
CA PHE A 283 -7.21 23.94 4.51
C PHE A 283 -6.88 23.81 3.01
N THR A 284 -7.21 22.67 2.39
CA THR A 284 -7.00 22.43 0.96
C THR A 284 -7.77 23.40 0.06
N TYR A 285 -8.80 24.06 0.58
CA TYR A 285 -9.65 25.00 -0.18
C TYR A 285 -9.23 26.46 -0.04
N VAL A 286 -8.18 26.73 0.74
CA VAL A 286 -7.70 28.09 1.02
C VAL A 286 -6.19 28.21 0.80
N GLU A 287 -5.72 29.44 0.67
CA GLU A 287 -4.32 29.83 0.53
C GLU A 287 -4.02 31.04 1.43
N PHE A 288 -2.82 31.14 1.99
CA PHE A 288 -2.47 32.28 2.85
C PHE A 288 -2.28 33.54 2.03
N GLU A 289 -2.82 34.63 2.54
CA GLU A 289 -2.49 35.96 2.06
C GLU A 289 -1.29 36.44 2.88
N ASP A 290 -0.08 36.25 2.35
CA ASP A 290 1.13 36.81 2.97
C ASP A 290 1.02 38.35 2.90
N THR A 291 0.66 38.98 4.01
CA THR A 291 0.90 40.41 4.22
C THR A 291 2.38 40.58 4.52
N ASP A 292 3.21 40.46 3.49
CA ASP A 292 4.47 41.19 3.48
C ASP A 292 4.10 42.62 3.11
N ASP A 293 4.20 43.52 4.08
CA ASP A 293 4.16 44.97 3.85
C ASP A 293 5.35 45.30 2.93
N LYS A 294 5.15 45.21 1.62
CA LYS A 294 5.94 45.99 0.67
C LYS A 294 5.46 47.42 0.77
N GLU A 295 5.98 48.14 1.76
CA GLU A 295 6.16 49.59 1.68
C GLU A 295 6.70 49.90 0.29
N THR A 296 5.88 50.61 -0.48
CA THR A 296 6.30 51.24 -1.73
C THR A 296 7.14 52.45 -1.32
N PRO A 297 8.46 52.54 -1.60
CA PRO A 297 9.08 53.84 -1.59
C PRO A 297 8.55 54.56 -2.83
N ALA A 298 7.68 55.53 -2.60
CA ALA A 298 7.39 56.58 -3.56
C ALA A 298 8.72 57.25 -3.91
N ASN A 299 9.22 57.02 -5.13
CA ASN A 299 10.31 57.80 -5.67
C ASN A 299 9.68 58.97 -6.43
N GLN A 300 9.78 60.14 -5.82
CA GLN A 300 9.56 61.45 -6.41
C GLN A 300 10.93 62.05 -6.75
#